data_AF-X8E0Y6-F1
#
_entry.id   AF-X8E0Y6-F1
#
_cell.length_a   1.000
_cell.length_b   1.000
_cell.length_c   1.000
_cell.angle_alpha   90.00
_cell.angle_beta   90.00
_cell.angle_gamma   90.00
#
_symmetry.space_group_name_H-M   'P 1'
#
loop_
_entity.id
_entity.type
_entity.pdbx_description
1 polymer ?
#
loop_
_entity_poly.entity_id
_entity_poly.type
_entity_poly.pdbx_seq_one_letter_code
_entity_poly.pdbx_strand_id
1 'polypeptide(L)'
;MALDRSLSCAQASERLGRTRLQVEKARKRYRGRDIEQLLAQKRGRAAELEQVAETDIGCYGSWTPLEIAVALDRSISRVEAARRLGRSFRAIKHIRDLQHQKASGLIRARESRAEPIRQRLWTEDEIAVLTDESRTHLRRLPPSWDVSINSLTVARARWLGRLQGRVPEHLHGTYTEASRYGCLCPQCREAAEAERLRRQAATWHTAVNRKAPWTDSDIEIALDRSLTVIEAAQRLGRTHTSVRALRYKYRDA
;
A
#
# COMPACT_ATOMS: atom_id res chain seq x y z
N MET A 1 10.82 -36.17 -3.38
CA MET A 1 12.05 -36.19 -2.55
C MET A 1 11.82 -35.85 -1.08
N ALA A 2 11.39 -34.64 -0.68
CA ALA A 2 11.15 -34.35 0.76
C ALA A 2 9.98 -35.17 1.36
N LEU A 3 8.96 -35.43 0.53
CA LEU A 3 7.76 -36.21 0.87
C LEU A 3 7.88 -37.69 0.48
N ASP A 4 9.01 -38.09 -0.12
CA ASP A 4 9.27 -39.48 -0.49
C ASP A 4 9.50 -40.29 0.79
N ARG A 5 8.64 -41.28 1.04
CA ARG A 5 8.67 -42.10 2.25
C ARG A 5 9.62 -43.30 2.15
N SER A 6 10.14 -43.61 0.96
CA SER A 6 11.16 -44.65 0.78
C SER A 6 12.51 -44.25 1.39
N LEU A 7 12.73 -42.95 1.62
CA LEU A 7 13.93 -42.39 2.24
C LEU A 7 13.66 -41.97 3.68
N SER A 8 14.63 -42.23 4.57
CA SER A 8 14.61 -41.65 5.92
C SER A 8 14.70 -40.12 5.86
N CYS A 9 14.22 -39.42 6.91
CA CYS A 9 14.31 -37.96 6.96
C CYS A 9 15.75 -37.45 6.87
N ALA A 10 16.72 -38.22 7.37
CA ALA A 10 18.15 -37.89 7.33
C ALA A 10 18.68 -37.97 5.88
N GLN A 11 18.44 -39.08 5.19
CA GLN A 11 18.83 -39.27 3.78
C GLN A 11 18.15 -38.23 2.86
N ALA A 12 16.88 -37.93 3.11
CA ALA A 12 16.16 -36.91 2.37
C ALA A 12 16.71 -35.50 2.66
N SER A 13 17.16 -35.23 3.88
CA SER A 13 17.74 -33.93 4.25
C SER A 13 19.11 -33.70 3.62
N GLU A 14 19.94 -34.74 3.58
CA GLU A 14 21.26 -34.73 2.95
C GLU A 14 21.16 -34.50 1.44
N ARG A 15 20.28 -35.25 0.76
CA ARG A 15 20.04 -35.09 -0.68
C ARG A 15 19.43 -33.75 -1.08
N LEU A 16 18.74 -33.07 -0.15
CA LEU A 16 18.08 -31.79 -0.42
C LEU A 16 18.89 -30.58 0.04
N GLY A 17 20.05 -30.77 0.69
CA GLY A 17 20.80 -29.68 1.33
C GLY A 17 19.96 -28.94 2.37
N ARG A 18 19.11 -29.66 3.10
CA ARG A 18 18.18 -29.11 4.11
C ARG A 18 18.44 -29.75 5.46
N THR A 19 17.93 -29.15 6.53
CA THR A 19 18.03 -29.77 7.85
C THR A 19 16.97 -30.85 8.03
N ARG A 20 17.29 -31.92 8.77
CA ARG A 20 16.36 -33.01 9.09
C ARG A 20 15.01 -32.50 9.64
N LEU A 21 15.07 -31.51 10.53
CA LEU A 21 13.90 -30.82 11.11
C LEU A 21 13.00 -30.15 10.06
N GLN A 22 13.58 -29.59 8.99
CA GLN A 22 12.80 -29.00 7.89
C GLN A 22 12.07 -30.08 7.08
N VAL A 23 12.70 -31.24 6.87
CA VAL A 23 12.08 -32.38 6.18
C VAL A 23 10.97 -33.00 7.03
N GLU A 24 11.16 -33.15 8.34
CA GLU A 24 10.12 -33.63 9.27
C GLU A 24 8.91 -32.70 9.30
N LYS A 25 9.14 -31.38 9.41
CA LYS A 25 8.07 -30.38 9.35
C LYS A 25 7.32 -30.41 8.02
N ALA A 26 8.02 -30.56 6.89
CA ALA A 26 7.40 -30.69 5.58
C ALA A 26 6.54 -31.96 5.48
N ARG A 27 7.03 -33.11 5.93
CA ARG A 27 6.28 -34.38 5.95
C ARG A 27 5.04 -34.33 6.84
N LYS A 28 5.11 -33.63 7.99
CA LYS A 28 3.95 -33.40 8.87
C LYS A 28 2.93 -32.47 8.22
N ARG A 29 3.38 -31.38 7.59
CA ARG A 29 2.53 -30.36 6.95
C ARG A 29 1.78 -30.88 5.72
N TYR A 30 2.39 -31.77 4.96
CA TYR A 30 1.84 -32.32 3.71
C TYR A 30 1.47 -33.81 3.83
N ARG A 31 1.18 -34.27 5.04
CA ARG A 31 0.83 -35.67 5.31
C ARG A 31 -0.41 -36.06 4.49
N GLY A 32 -0.28 -37.12 3.67
CA GLY A 32 -1.37 -37.63 2.84
C GLY A 32 -1.59 -36.88 1.52
N ARG A 33 -0.68 -35.96 1.15
CA ARG A 33 -0.69 -35.31 -0.17
C ARG A 33 0.50 -35.75 -0.99
N ASP A 34 0.25 -36.06 -2.25
CA ASP A 34 1.30 -36.39 -3.20
C ASP A 34 1.96 -35.13 -3.79
N ILE A 35 3.22 -35.25 -4.19
CA ILE A 35 4.00 -34.14 -4.75
C ILE A 35 3.42 -33.66 -6.08
N GLU A 36 2.86 -34.54 -6.91
CA GLU A 36 2.24 -34.16 -8.18
C GLU A 36 0.98 -33.33 -7.95
N GLN A 37 0.15 -33.70 -6.97
CA GLN A 37 -1.04 -32.94 -6.57
C GLN A 37 -0.69 -31.54 -6.06
N LEU A 38 0.40 -31.42 -5.28
CA LEU A 38 0.88 -30.12 -4.79
C LEU A 38 1.43 -29.23 -5.92
N LEU A 39 2.13 -29.83 -6.90
CA LEU A 39 2.63 -29.11 -8.06
C LEU A 39 1.50 -28.68 -9.00
N ALA A 40 0.49 -29.53 -9.22
CA ALA A 40 -0.71 -29.19 -9.98
C ALA A 40 -1.48 -28.04 -9.33
N GLN A 41 -1.66 -28.07 -8.00
CA GLN A 41 -2.29 -26.97 -7.25
C GLN A 41 -1.49 -25.66 -7.34
N LYS A 42 -0.16 -25.73 -7.30
CA LYS A 42 0.70 -24.56 -7.48
C LYS A 42 0.62 -23.98 -8.89
N ARG A 43 0.61 -24.82 -9.92
CA ARG A 43 0.45 -24.40 -11.32
C ARG A 43 -0.92 -23.77 -11.56
N GLY A 44 -1.99 -24.37 -11.04
CA GLY A 44 -3.35 -23.79 -11.12
C GLY A 44 -3.45 -22.43 -10.44
N ARG A 45 -2.84 -22.27 -9.26
CA ARG A 45 -2.81 -20.98 -8.55
C ARG A 45 -1.93 -19.94 -9.23
N ALA A 46 -0.86 -20.34 -9.92
CA ALA A 46 -0.02 -19.44 -10.70
C ALA A 46 -0.77 -18.93 -11.95
N ALA A 47 -1.46 -19.82 -12.67
CA ALA A 47 -2.33 -19.44 -13.79
C ALA A 47 -3.49 -18.53 -13.34
N GLU A 48 -4.07 -18.78 -12.17
CA GLU A 48 -5.11 -17.93 -11.58
C GLU A 48 -4.55 -16.54 -11.18
N LEU A 49 -3.32 -16.47 -10.66
CA LEU A 49 -2.65 -15.20 -10.33
C LEU A 49 -2.23 -14.41 -11.58
N GLU A 50 -1.82 -15.09 -12.64
CA GLU A 50 -1.47 -14.49 -13.93
C GLU A 50 -2.72 -13.93 -14.62
N GLN A 51 -3.83 -14.69 -14.59
CA GLN A 51 -5.14 -14.23 -15.05
C GLN A 51 -5.66 -13.05 -14.21
N VAL A 52 -5.45 -13.07 -12.89
CA VAL A 52 -5.80 -11.94 -12.01
C VAL A 52 -4.92 -10.72 -12.33
N ALA A 53 -3.63 -10.88 -12.56
CA ALA A 53 -2.72 -9.79 -12.92
C ALA A 53 -3.05 -9.17 -14.28
N GLU A 54 -3.36 -9.97 -15.30
CA GLU A 54 -3.86 -9.48 -16.60
C GLU A 54 -5.19 -8.73 -16.44
N THR A 55 -6.11 -9.26 -15.63
CA THR A 55 -7.39 -8.56 -15.38
C THR A 55 -7.21 -7.26 -14.58
N ASP A 56 -6.24 -7.17 -13.68
CA ASP A 56 -5.94 -5.95 -12.90
C ASP A 56 -5.26 -4.87 -13.75
N ILE A 57 -4.36 -5.24 -14.67
CA ILE A 57 -3.79 -4.30 -15.65
C ILE A 57 -4.90 -3.69 -16.52
N GLY A 58 -5.87 -4.51 -16.95
CA GLY A 58 -7.07 -4.04 -17.67
C GLY A 58 -8.06 -3.23 -16.83
N CYS A 59 -8.04 -3.36 -15.49
CA CYS A 59 -8.93 -2.63 -14.58
C CYS A 59 -8.52 -1.17 -14.35
N TYR A 60 -7.23 -0.84 -14.41
CA TYR A 60 -6.69 0.45 -13.96
C TYR A 60 -5.87 1.22 -15.01
N GLY A 61 -5.78 0.74 -16.25
CA GLY A 61 -5.18 1.51 -17.35
C GLY A 61 -5.90 2.85 -17.59
N SER A 62 -5.17 3.86 -18.05
CA SER A 62 -5.71 5.19 -18.37
C SER A 62 -6.93 5.10 -19.31
N TRP A 63 -7.97 5.87 -19.00
CA TRP A 63 -9.20 5.95 -19.81
C TRP A 63 -9.12 7.15 -20.74
N THR A 64 -9.26 6.92 -22.05
CA THR A 64 -9.41 7.98 -23.04
C THR A 64 -10.87 8.49 -23.07
N PRO A 65 -11.11 9.72 -23.55
CA PRO A 65 -12.48 10.24 -23.68
C PRO A 65 -13.39 9.37 -24.55
N LEU A 66 -12.87 8.76 -25.62
CA LEU A 66 -13.64 7.83 -26.47
C LEU A 66 -14.01 6.55 -25.72
N GLU A 67 -13.08 5.95 -24.96
CA GLU A 67 -13.37 4.77 -24.16
C GLU A 67 -14.42 5.06 -23.07
N ILE A 68 -14.38 6.25 -22.47
CA ILE A 68 -15.39 6.68 -21.50
C ILE A 68 -16.76 6.81 -22.18
N ALA A 69 -16.84 7.39 -23.38
CA ALA A 69 -18.10 7.52 -24.10
C ALA A 69 -18.74 6.16 -24.39
N VAL A 70 -17.96 5.20 -24.91
CA VAL A 70 -18.43 3.82 -25.16
C VAL A 70 -18.77 3.12 -23.84
N ALA A 71 -17.98 3.29 -22.78
CA ALA A 71 -18.27 2.69 -21.49
C ALA A 71 -19.55 3.25 -20.86
N LEU A 72 -19.88 4.52 -21.07
CA LEU A 72 -21.08 5.17 -20.53
C LEU A 72 -22.33 5.00 -21.41
N ASP A 73 -22.19 4.50 -22.62
CA ASP A 73 -23.30 4.21 -23.52
C ASP A 73 -24.27 3.20 -22.87
N ARG A 74 -25.49 3.66 -22.60
CA ARG A 74 -26.56 2.87 -21.97
C ARG A 74 -27.30 1.98 -22.96
N SER A 75 -27.13 2.20 -24.27
CA SER A 75 -27.69 1.34 -25.32
C SER A 75 -26.98 0.00 -25.40
N ILE A 76 -25.76 -0.10 -24.87
CA ILE A 76 -24.98 -1.34 -24.81
C ILE A 76 -24.86 -1.89 -23.39
N SER A 77 -24.88 -3.22 -23.29
CA SER A 77 -24.67 -3.92 -22.03
C SER A 77 -23.23 -3.72 -21.54
N ARG A 78 -23.00 -3.83 -20.23
CA ARG A 78 -21.65 -3.70 -19.64
C ARG A 78 -20.68 -4.75 -20.18
N VAL A 79 -21.18 -5.94 -20.51
CA VAL A 79 -20.40 -7.04 -21.10
C VAL A 79 -20.00 -6.69 -22.53
N GLU A 80 -20.91 -6.11 -23.30
CA GLU A 80 -20.64 -5.66 -24.66
C GLU A 80 -19.66 -4.48 -24.68
N ALA A 81 -19.81 -3.51 -23.77
CA ALA A 81 -18.85 -2.42 -23.61
C ALA A 81 -17.45 -2.94 -23.21
N ALA A 82 -17.37 -3.94 -22.33
CA ALA A 82 -16.10 -4.58 -21.95
C ALA A 82 -15.42 -5.24 -23.16
N ARG A 83 -16.19 -5.98 -23.96
CA ARG A 83 -15.72 -6.64 -25.18
C ARG A 83 -15.21 -5.62 -26.21
N ARG A 84 -15.98 -4.56 -26.49
CA ARG A 84 -15.61 -3.52 -27.47
C ARG A 84 -14.35 -2.76 -27.10
N LEU A 85 -14.10 -2.60 -25.79
CA LEU A 85 -12.97 -1.82 -25.29
C LEU A 85 -11.76 -2.69 -24.91
N GLY A 86 -11.85 -4.02 -25.03
CA GLY A 86 -10.80 -4.94 -24.57
C GLY A 86 -10.52 -4.80 -23.07
N ARG A 87 -11.51 -4.35 -22.28
CA ARG A 87 -11.37 -4.11 -20.84
C ARG A 87 -12.15 -5.14 -20.04
N SER A 88 -11.83 -5.27 -18.76
CA SER A 88 -12.58 -6.15 -17.87
C SER A 88 -13.99 -5.58 -17.59
N PHE A 89 -14.97 -6.45 -17.37
CA PHE A 89 -16.30 -6.06 -16.91
C PHE A 89 -16.26 -5.19 -15.64
N ARG A 90 -15.31 -5.49 -14.74
CA ARG A 90 -15.10 -4.76 -13.49
C ARG A 90 -14.62 -3.33 -13.74
N ALA A 91 -13.78 -3.12 -14.77
CA ALA A 91 -13.35 -1.79 -15.21
C ALA A 91 -14.55 -0.95 -15.69
N ILE A 92 -15.43 -1.54 -16.51
CA ILE A 92 -16.65 -0.89 -17.02
C ILE A 92 -17.63 -0.57 -15.90
N LYS A 93 -17.81 -1.49 -14.94
CA LYS A 93 -18.63 -1.24 -13.75
C LYS A 93 -18.07 -0.08 -12.94
N HIS A 94 -16.77 -0.11 -12.65
CA HIS A 94 -16.10 0.91 -11.85
C HIS A 94 -16.16 2.30 -12.49
N ILE A 95 -15.92 2.42 -13.81
CA ILE A 95 -15.98 3.73 -14.48
C ILE A 95 -17.42 4.27 -14.54
N ARG A 96 -18.44 3.42 -14.74
CA ARG A 96 -19.85 3.84 -14.68
C ARG A 96 -20.22 4.33 -13.28
N ASP A 97 -19.82 3.59 -12.25
CA ASP A 97 -20.10 3.95 -10.85
C ASP A 97 -19.41 5.27 -10.47
N LEU A 98 -18.15 5.47 -10.88
CA LEU A 98 -17.42 6.72 -10.67
C LEU A 98 -18.10 7.93 -11.33
N GLN A 99 -18.57 7.78 -12.56
CA GLN A 99 -19.23 8.88 -13.28
C GLN A 99 -20.63 9.15 -12.73
N HIS A 100 -21.35 8.11 -12.30
CA HIS A 100 -22.60 8.27 -11.57
C HIS A 100 -22.39 9.01 -10.24
N GLN A 101 -21.36 8.67 -9.48
CA GLN A 101 -21.03 9.36 -8.22
C GLN A 101 -20.64 10.82 -8.44
N LYS A 102 -19.98 11.16 -9.56
CA LYS A 102 -19.72 12.55 -9.98
C LYS A 102 -21.00 13.29 -10.34
N ALA A 103 -21.90 12.65 -11.10
CA ALA A 103 -23.17 13.25 -11.52
C ALA A 103 -24.14 13.45 -10.34
N SER A 104 -24.14 12.55 -9.35
CA SER A 104 -24.95 12.65 -8.13
C SER A 104 -24.36 13.57 -7.06
N GLY A 105 -23.24 14.25 -7.33
CA GLY A 105 -22.59 15.16 -6.38
C GLY A 105 -21.97 14.51 -5.13
N LEU A 106 -22.11 13.18 -4.97
CA LEU A 106 -21.50 12.38 -3.88
C LEU A 106 -19.97 12.40 -3.94
N ILE A 107 -19.43 12.58 -5.13
CA ILE A 107 -18.07 13.04 -5.35
C ILE A 107 -18.21 14.44 -5.96
N ARG A 108 -17.88 15.51 -5.22
CA ARG A 108 -17.62 16.81 -5.88
C ARG A 108 -16.65 16.49 -6.99
N ALA A 109 -17.04 16.75 -8.23
CA ALA A 109 -16.14 16.71 -9.35
C ALA A 109 -14.91 17.48 -8.90
N ARG A 110 -13.81 16.77 -8.66
CA ARG A 110 -12.51 17.39 -8.66
C ARG A 110 -12.46 17.87 -10.09
N GLU A 111 -12.81 19.15 -10.30
CA GLU A 111 -12.36 19.88 -11.48
C GLU A 111 -10.96 19.38 -11.72
N SER A 112 -10.71 18.92 -12.92
CA SER A 112 -9.39 18.51 -13.34
C SER A 112 -8.46 19.71 -13.11
N ARG A 113 -7.96 19.86 -11.89
CA ARG A 113 -6.69 20.48 -11.65
C ARG A 113 -5.77 19.62 -12.48
N ALA A 114 -5.34 20.19 -13.59
CA ALA A 114 -4.20 19.72 -14.35
C ALA A 114 -2.93 19.67 -13.48
N GLU A 115 -3.02 20.03 -12.19
CA GLU A 115 -2.01 19.72 -11.19
C GLU A 115 -2.25 18.32 -10.60
N PRO A 116 -1.37 17.35 -10.93
CA PRO A 116 -1.32 16.09 -10.22
C PRO A 116 -1.19 16.37 -8.73
N ILE A 117 -1.73 15.48 -7.90
CA ILE A 117 -1.36 15.41 -6.48
C ILE A 117 0.18 15.34 -6.47
N ARG A 118 0.86 16.44 -6.13
CA ARG A 118 2.33 16.50 -6.09
C ARG A 118 2.81 15.76 -4.84
N GLN A 119 2.59 14.46 -4.77
CA GLN A 119 3.60 13.62 -4.12
C GLN A 119 4.82 13.76 -5.02
N ARG A 120 5.72 14.70 -4.70
CA ARG A 120 6.98 14.84 -5.43
C ARG A 120 7.67 13.49 -5.37
N LEU A 121 7.68 12.79 -6.50
CA LEU A 121 8.50 11.61 -6.68
C LEU A 121 9.92 12.14 -6.85
N TRP A 122 10.80 11.74 -5.93
CA TRP A 122 12.21 12.07 -6.03
C TRP A 122 12.77 11.41 -7.29
N THR A 123 13.39 12.20 -8.16
CA THR A 123 14.06 11.68 -9.36
C THR A 123 15.35 10.95 -8.96
N GLU A 124 15.88 10.11 -9.84
CA GLU A 124 17.14 9.38 -9.58
C GLU A 124 18.30 10.33 -9.28
N ASP A 125 18.42 11.43 -10.03
CA ASP A 125 19.42 12.48 -9.80
C ASP A 125 19.25 13.15 -8.43
N GLU A 126 18.01 13.43 -8.04
CA GLU A 126 17.73 14.00 -6.73
C GLU A 126 18.07 13.02 -5.60
N ILE A 127 17.79 11.72 -5.79
CA ILE A 127 18.15 10.67 -4.83
C ILE A 127 19.67 10.56 -4.72
N ALA A 128 20.39 10.54 -5.84
CA ALA A 128 21.85 10.48 -5.87
C ALA A 128 22.49 11.66 -5.12
N VAL A 129 21.98 12.87 -5.33
CA VAL A 129 22.42 14.07 -4.60
C VAL A 129 22.07 14.00 -3.11
N LEU A 130 20.91 13.43 -2.75
CA LEU A 130 20.52 13.27 -1.35
C LEU A 130 21.34 12.20 -0.62
N THR A 131 21.76 11.14 -1.31
CA THR A 131 22.55 10.03 -0.74
C THR A 131 24.06 10.27 -0.84
N ASP A 132 24.50 11.33 -1.51
CA ASP A 132 25.91 11.76 -1.58
C ASP A 132 26.47 12.12 -0.19
N GLU A 133 27.50 11.38 0.21
CA GLU A 133 28.18 11.45 1.50
C GLU A 133 29.11 12.66 1.61
N SER A 134 29.61 13.16 0.48
CA SER A 134 30.48 14.34 0.44
C SER A 134 29.73 15.64 0.77
N ARG A 135 28.39 15.61 0.72
CA ARG A 135 27.52 16.74 1.01
C ARG A 135 27.03 16.70 2.45
N THR A 136 27.79 17.33 3.34
CA THR A 136 27.46 17.44 4.78
C THR A 136 26.33 18.44 5.05
N HIS A 137 26.12 19.42 4.16
CA HIS A 137 25.14 20.48 4.34
C HIS A 137 24.11 20.50 3.20
N LEU A 138 22.92 19.95 3.48
CA LEU A 138 21.74 20.02 2.60
C LEU A 138 21.28 21.47 2.29
N ARG A 139 21.87 22.47 2.96
CA ARG A 139 21.60 23.90 2.74
C ARG A 139 22.23 24.46 1.45
N ARG A 140 23.15 23.71 0.82
CA ARG A 140 23.80 24.06 -0.47
C ARG A 140 23.21 23.28 -1.66
N LEU A 141 21.96 22.86 -1.56
CA LEU A 141 21.27 22.16 -2.65
C LEU A 141 20.77 23.15 -3.72
N PRO A 142 20.50 22.67 -4.94
CA PRO A 142 20.10 23.53 -6.05
C PRO A 142 18.88 24.41 -5.68
N PRO A 143 18.91 25.73 -5.98
CA PRO A 143 17.77 26.62 -5.73
C PRO A 143 16.47 26.17 -6.41
N SER A 144 16.59 25.39 -7.49
CA SER A 144 15.48 24.85 -8.28
C SER A 144 14.64 23.82 -7.53
N TRP A 145 15.09 23.33 -6.38
CA TRP A 145 14.38 22.26 -5.71
C TRP A 145 13.16 22.72 -4.91
N ASP A 146 12.96 24.00 -4.56
CA ASP A 146 11.77 24.49 -3.82
C ASP A 146 11.19 23.48 -2.80
N VAL A 147 12.06 22.94 -1.93
CA VAL A 147 11.67 22.02 -0.85
C VAL A 147 12.17 22.56 0.48
N SER A 148 11.33 22.42 1.51
CA SER A 148 11.77 22.67 2.88
C SER A 148 12.96 21.78 3.28
N ILE A 149 13.85 22.34 4.11
CA ILE A 149 14.97 21.62 4.72
C ILE A 149 14.49 20.37 5.49
N ASN A 150 13.31 20.44 6.11
CA ASN A 150 12.71 19.31 6.82
C ASN A 150 12.39 18.15 5.87
N SER A 151 11.78 18.44 4.73
CA SER A 151 11.48 17.42 3.72
C SER A 151 12.75 16.79 3.16
N LEU A 152 13.80 17.58 2.93
CA LEU A 152 15.11 17.10 2.47
C LEU A 152 15.77 16.19 3.51
N THR A 153 15.71 16.58 4.79
CA THR A 153 16.26 15.80 5.91
C THR A 153 15.53 14.46 6.06
N VAL A 154 14.20 14.46 5.98
CA VAL A 154 13.39 13.24 6.02
C VAL A 154 13.63 12.36 4.80
N ALA A 155 13.74 12.95 3.60
CA ALA A 155 14.01 12.20 2.37
C ALA A 155 15.40 11.55 2.40
N ARG A 156 16.44 12.29 2.77
CA ARG A 156 17.79 11.74 2.95
C ARG A 156 17.80 10.60 3.95
N ALA A 157 17.24 10.80 5.14
CA ALA A 157 17.16 9.75 6.16
C ALA A 157 16.43 8.50 5.64
N ARG A 158 15.32 8.68 4.89
CA ARG A 158 14.59 7.56 4.27
C ARG A 158 15.37 6.82 3.20
N TRP A 159 16.08 7.54 2.34
CA TRP A 159 16.82 6.92 1.24
C TRP A 159 18.10 6.24 1.73
N LEU A 160 18.81 6.84 2.69
CA LEU A 160 19.94 6.21 3.37
C LEU A 160 19.52 4.95 4.14
N GLY A 161 18.41 5.01 4.88
CA GLY A 161 17.88 3.86 5.61
C GLY A 161 17.37 2.74 4.68
N ARG A 162 16.69 3.09 3.57
CA ARG A 162 16.18 2.10 2.61
C ARG A 162 17.24 1.47 1.71
N LEU A 163 18.10 2.29 1.11
CA LEU A 163 19.02 1.85 0.05
C LEU A 163 20.35 1.35 0.62
N GLN A 164 20.83 1.98 1.70
CA GLN A 164 22.15 1.69 2.24
C GLN A 164 22.09 0.95 3.59
N GLY A 165 20.88 0.70 4.12
CA GLY A 165 20.71 0.11 5.45
C GLY A 165 21.30 0.97 6.58
N ARG A 166 21.60 2.24 6.30
CA ARG A 166 22.27 3.16 7.24
C ARG A 166 21.26 3.71 8.23
N VAL A 167 21.11 2.96 9.29
CA VAL A 167 20.19 3.17 10.39
C VAL A 167 21.01 3.12 11.68
N PRO A 168 20.79 4.02 12.65
CA PRO A 168 21.40 3.87 13.97
C PRO A 168 21.00 2.54 14.61
N GLU A 169 21.98 1.72 14.98
CA GLU A 169 21.75 0.32 15.37
C GLU A 169 20.75 0.17 16.53
N HIS A 170 20.79 1.11 17.49
CA HIS A 170 19.90 1.16 18.65
C HIS A 170 18.42 1.46 18.31
N LEU A 171 18.10 1.88 17.08
CA LEU A 171 16.73 2.19 16.66
C LEU A 171 16.02 1.00 16.00
N HIS A 172 16.75 -0.06 15.62
CA HIS A 172 16.13 -1.24 15.04
C HIS A 172 15.07 -1.85 15.97
N GLY A 173 13.95 -2.28 15.40
CA GLY A 173 12.81 -2.78 16.16
C GLY A 173 11.90 -1.69 16.75
N THR A 174 12.09 -0.42 16.39
CA THR A 174 11.19 0.68 16.80
C THR A 174 10.29 1.16 15.65
N TYR A 175 9.12 1.74 16.00
CA TYR A 175 8.27 2.41 15.00
C TYR A 175 8.97 3.63 14.39
N THR A 176 9.75 4.36 15.19
CA THR A 176 10.53 5.51 14.74
C THR A 176 11.40 5.14 13.55
N GLU A 177 11.99 3.94 13.59
CA GLU A 177 12.89 3.46 12.57
C GLU A 177 12.19 3.19 11.23
N ALA A 178 11.10 2.42 11.26
CA ALA A 178 10.28 2.19 10.09
C ALA A 178 9.66 3.49 9.54
N SER A 179 9.23 4.40 10.41
CA SER A 179 8.52 5.62 10.04
C SER A 179 9.43 6.74 9.53
N ARG A 180 10.61 6.93 10.12
CA ARG A 180 11.51 8.06 9.82
C ARG A 180 12.57 7.69 8.79
N TYR A 181 13.19 6.53 8.91
CA TYR A 181 14.28 6.08 8.05
C TYR A 181 13.83 5.06 7.00
N GLY A 182 12.59 4.58 7.10
CA GLY A 182 12.04 3.67 6.09
C GLY A 182 12.68 2.28 6.09
N CYS A 183 13.34 1.89 7.19
CA CYS A 183 13.95 0.57 7.32
C CYS A 183 12.93 -0.54 7.08
N LEU A 184 13.29 -1.52 6.25
CA LEU A 184 12.41 -2.62 5.83
C LEU A 184 12.73 -3.97 6.50
N CYS A 185 13.65 -3.99 7.48
CA CYS A 185 14.02 -5.21 8.17
C CYS A 185 12.81 -5.82 8.94
N PRO A 186 12.83 -7.14 9.24
CA PRO A 186 11.71 -7.80 9.92
C PRO A 186 11.29 -7.14 11.23
N GLN A 187 12.26 -6.81 12.10
CA GLN A 187 11.99 -6.20 13.41
C GLN A 187 11.31 -4.83 13.30
N CYS A 188 11.78 -3.98 12.39
CA CYS A 188 11.17 -2.66 12.15
C CYS A 188 9.77 -2.78 11.52
N ARG A 189 9.56 -3.78 10.65
CA ARG A 189 8.23 -4.06 10.07
C ARG A 189 7.25 -4.52 11.14
N GLU A 190 7.67 -5.40 12.04
CA GLU A 190 6.85 -5.86 13.17
C GLU A 190 6.52 -4.70 14.12
N ALA A 191 7.49 -3.85 14.45
CA ALA A 191 7.26 -2.66 15.27
C ALA A 191 6.26 -1.69 14.62
N ALA A 192 6.33 -1.51 13.30
CA ALA A 192 5.38 -0.69 12.55
C ALA A 192 3.96 -1.27 12.53
N GLU A 193 3.87 -2.59 12.41
CA GLU A 193 2.60 -3.31 12.48
C GLU A 193 1.99 -3.23 13.89
N ALA A 194 2.80 -3.46 14.92
CA ALA A 194 2.38 -3.35 16.32
C ALA A 194 1.85 -1.93 16.64
N GLU A 195 2.53 -0.89 16.16
CA GLU A 195 2.06 0.49 16.27
C GLU A 195 0.71 0.71 15.58
N ARG A 196 0.55 0.18 14.36
CA ARG A 196 -0.71 0.27 13.61
C ARG A 196 -1.85 -0.40 14.37
N LEU A 197 -1.62 -1.61 14.87
CA LEU A 197 -2.58 -2.37 15.66
C LEU A 197 -2.95 -1.65 16.96
N ARG A 198 -1.98 -1.05 17.67
CA ARG A 198 -2.26 -0.27 18.89
C ARG A 198 -3.18 0.93 18.60
N ARG A 199 -2.89 1.70 17.56
CA ARG A 199 -3.74 2.84 17.14
C ARG A 199 -5.14 2.40 16.73
N GLN A 200 -5.23 1.24 16.07
CA GLN A 200 -6.50 0.65 15.71
C GLN A 200 -7.27 0.23 16.97
N ALA A 201 -6.66 -0.51 17.90
CA ALA A 201 -7.30 -0.94 19.15
C ALA A 201 -7.79 0.25 19.98
N ALA A 202 -7.00 1.33 20.05
CA ALA A 202 -7.34 2.55 20.79
C ALA A 202 -8.56 3.30 20.23
N THR A 203 -8.93 3.08 18.96
CA THR A 203 -10.04 3.80 18.31
C THR A 203 -11.17 2.87 17.87
N TRP A 204 -10.92 1.57 17.75
CA TRP A 204 -11.90 0.61 17.23
C TRP A 204 -13.14 0.53 18.11
N HIS A 205 -12.98 0.50 19.42
CA HIS A 205 -14.08 0.34 20.37
C HIS A 205 -15.05 1.54 20.39
N THR A 206 -14.55 2.75 20.13
CA THR A 206 -15.38 3.97 20.06
C THR A 206 -15.87 4.30 18.65
N ALA A 207 -15.35 3.62 17.60
CA ALA A 207 -15.61 3.97 16.22
C ALA A 207 -17.00 3.52 15.71
N VAL A 208 -18.07 4.12 16.24
CA VAL A 208 -19.47 3.87 15.84
C VAL A 208 -19.86 4.56 14.53
N ASN A 209 -19.24 5.70 14.22
CA ASN A 209 -19.54 6.52 13.04
C ASN A 209 -18.72 6.12 11.80
N ARG A 210 -18.31 4.85 11.66
CA ARG A 210 -17.49 4.44 10.50
C ARG A 210 -18.23 4.69 9.20
N LYS A 211 -17.54 5.28 8.22
CA LYS A 211 -18.05 5.62 6.87
C LYS A 211 -19.21 6.64 6.81
N ALA A 212 -19.71 7.14 7.94
CA ALA A 212 -20.66 8.24 7.94
C ALA A 212 -20.06 9.48 7.24
N PRO A 213 -20.88 10.35 6.62
CA PRO A 213 -20.41 11.61 6.05
C PRO A 213 -19.74 12.49 7.12
N TRP A 214 -18.84 13.39 6.73
CA TRP A 214 -18.23 14.36 7.63
C TRP A 214 -19.10 15.61 7.69
N THR A 215 -19.49 16.01 8.88
CA THR A 215 -20.15 17.31 9.12
C THR A 215 -19.10 18.41 9.34
N ASP A 216 -19.52 19.68 9.25
CA ASP A 216 -18.63 20.81 9.49
C ASP A 216 -18.07 20.80 10.94
N SER A 217 -18.91 20.46 11.91
CA SER A 217 -18.47 20.29 13.31
C SER A 217 -17.49 19.13 13.48
N ASP A 218 -17.68 18.01 12.75
CA ASP A 218 -16.69 16.92 12.78
C ASP A 218 -15.34 17.36 12.22
N ILE A 219 -15.35 18.21 11.17
CA ILE A 219 -14.14 18.73 10.54
C ILE A 219 -13.41 19.65 11.52
N GLU A 220 -14.10 20.54 12.23
CA GLU A 220 -13.50 21.42 13.24
C GLU A 220 -12.77 20.61 14.32
N ILE A 221 -13.44 19.64 14.93
CA ILE A 221 -12.84 18.77 15.96
C ILE A 221 -11.69 17.94 15.39
N ALA A 222 -11.83 17.45 14.16
CA ALA A 222 -10.77 16.69 13.52
C ALA A 222 -9.54 17.55 13.21
N LEU A 223 -9.69 18.83 12.88
CA LEU A 223 -8.60 19.75 12.58
C LEU A 223 -8.01 20.46 13.81
N ASP A 224 -8.67 20.36 14.97
CA ASP A 224 -8.18 20.88 16.24
C ASP A 224 -6.78 20.33 16.56
N ARG A 225 -5.80 21.24 16.61
CA ARG A 225 -4.39 20.93 16.87
C ARG A 225 -4.10 20.69 18.35
N SER A 226 -5.00 21.08 19.25
CA SER A 226 -4.90 20.75 20.67
C SER A 226 -5.14 19.25 20.93
N LEU A 227 -5.80 18.56 19.99
CA LEU A 227 -6.09 17.14 20.07
C LEU A 227 -5.10 16.30 19.27
N THR A 228 -4.65 15.22 19.88
CA THR A 228 -4.02 14.12 19.16
C THR A 228 -5.02 13.48 18.19
N VAL A 229 -4.50 12.80 17.16
CA VAL A 229 -5.36 12.11 16.18
C VAL A 229 -6.21 11.00 16.84
N ILE A 230 -5.70 10.38 17.90
CA ILE A 230 -6.44 9.35 18.66
C ILE A 230 -7.58 10.00 19.44
N GLU A 231 -7.33 11.09 20.15
CA GLU A 231 -8.37 11.79 20.93
C GLU A 231 -9.47 12.34 20.02
N ALA A 232 -9.10 13.00 18.91
CA ALA A 232 -10.06 13.47 17.92
C ALA A 232 -10.88 12.29 17.35
N ALA A 233 -10.24 11.17 17.05
CA ALA A 233 -10.94 9.97 16.57
C ALA A 233 -11.91 9.39 17.61
N GLN A 234 -11.50 9.34 18.89
CA GLN A 234 -12.36 8.89 19.97
C GLN A 234 -13.57 9.80 20.18
N ARG A 235 -13.36 11.13 20.19
CA ARG A 235 -14.45 12.13 20.33
C ARG A 235 -15.46 12.04 19.19
N LEU A 236 -14.98 11.82 17.97
CA LEU A 236 -15.83 11.75 16.77
C LEU A 236 -16.47 10.37 16.55
N GLY A 237 -16.13 9.38 17.37
CA GLY A 237 -16.52 7.99 17.14
C GLY A 237 -16.02 7.47 15.79
N ARG A 238 -14.79 7.81 15.40
CA ARG A 238 -14.13 7.43 14.14
C ARG A 238 -12.85 6.65 14.40
N THR A 239 -12.28 6.07 13.34
CA THR A 239 -10.96 5.43 13.44
C THR A 239 -9.84 6.46 13.31
N HIS A 240 -8.70 6.19 13.94
CA HIS A 240 -7.47 6.98 13.78
C HIS A 240 -7.12 7.20 12.29
N THR A 241 -7.28 6.16 11.46
CA THR A 241 -7.01 6.23 10.02
C THR A 241 -7.92 7.21 9.28
N SER A 242 -9.20 7.30 9.68
CA SER A 242 -10.19 8.20 9.10
C SER A 242 -9.85 9.66 9.39
N VAL A 243 -9.56 9.98 10.65
CA VAL A 243 -9.17 11.35 11.06
C VAL A 243 -7.84 11.76 10.44
N ARG A 244 -6.84 10.86 10.39
CA ARG A 244 -5.55 11.14 9.73
C ARG A 244 -5.74 11.47 8.24
N ALA A 245 -6.58 10.72 7.55
CA ALA A 245 -6.88 10.98 6.14
C ALA A 245 -7.60 12.32 5.94
N LEU A 246 -8.52 12.67 6.85
CA LEU A 246 -9.18 13.97 6.82
C LEU A 246 -8.18 15.12 7.04
N ARG A 247 -7.34 15.05 8.09
CA ARG A 247 -6.29 16.07 8.34
C ARG A 247 -5.36 16.24 7.13
N TYR A 248 -5.03 15.15 6.45
CA TYR A 248 -4.23 15.22 5.23
C TYR A 248 -4.97 15.94 4.09
N LYS A 249 -6.27 15.64 3.90
CA LYS A 249 -7.11 16.30 2.89
C LYS A 249 -7.18 17.83 3.05
N TYR A 250 -7.20 18.33 4.29
CA TYR A 250 -7.30 19.77 4.60
C TYR A 250 -5.94 20.42 4.95
N ARG A 251 -4.82 19.70 4.80
CA ARG A 251 -3.48 20.30 5.04
C ARG A 251 -3.07 21.28 3.94
N ASP A 252 -3.58 21.07 2.73
CA ASP A 252 -3.21 21.82 1.52
C ASP A 252 -4.35 22.76 1.04
N ALA A 253 -5.36 22.98 1.89
CA ALA A 253 -6.49 23.90 1.65
C ALA A 253 -6.31 25.15 2.51
#